data_AF-A0A3C0FKK0-F1
#
_entry.id   AF-A0A3C0FKK0-F1
#
_cell.length_a   1.000
_cell.length_b   1.000
_cell.length_c   1.000
_cell.angle_alpha   90.00
_cell.angle_beta   90.00
_cell.angle_gamma   90.00
#
_symmetry.space_group_name_H-M   'P 1'
#
loop_
_entity.id
_entity.type
_entity.pdbx_description
1 polymer ?
#
loop_
_entity_poly.entity_id
_entity_poly.type
_entity_poly.pdbx_seq_one_letter_code
_entity_poly.pdbx_strand_id
1 'polypeptide(L)' 'VELTDQAGMELVAPPLNLCTDNAAMIAWAGLERFRLGERDDLDFKPRPRWPLDPEAPKRPGAGVKA' A
#
# COMPACT_ATOMS: atom_id res chain seq x y z
N VAL A 1 16.14 -7.02 14.57
CA VAL A 1 15.75 -7.36 15.96
C VAL A 1 16.48 -6.47 16.95
N GLU A 2 17.80 -6.36 16.88
CA GLU A 2 18.59 -5.50 17.78
C GLU A 2 18.05 -4.06 17.93
N LEU A 3 17.69 -3.38 16.84
CA LEU A 3 17.11 -2.02 16.92
C LEU A 3 15.70 -1.99 17.51
N THR A 4 14.83 -2.92 17.13
CA THR A 4 13.44 -2.95 17.60
C THR A 4 13.37 -3.32 19.08
N ASP A 5 14.25 -4.23 19.53
CA ASP A 5 14.36 -4.63 20.92
C ASP A 5 14.86 -3.47 21.80
N GLN A 6 15.88 -2.73 21.33
CA GLN A 6 16.36 -1.51 22.01
C GLN A 6 15.29 -0.40 22.07
N ALA A 7 14.45 -0.30 21.05
CA ALA A 7 13.36 0.67 20.99
C ALA A 7 12.08 0.22 21.72
N GLY A 8 12.03 -1.01 22.25
CA GLY A 8 10.83 -1.57 22.87
C GLY A 8 9.67 -1.80 21.89
N MET A 9 9.97 -2.12 20.63
CA MET A 9 9.01 -2.32 19.55
C MET A 9 9.04 -3.77 19.03
N GLU A 10 7.91 -4.25 18.51
CA GLU A 10 7.82 -5.53 17.81
C GLU A 10 8.08 -5.36 16.30
N LEU A 11 8.92 -6.23 15.72
CA LEU A 11 9.10 -6.32 14.28
C LEU A 11 8.09 -7.31 13.69
N VAL A 12 7.17 -6.80 12.87
CA VAL A 12 6.25 -7.63 12.08
C VAL A 12 6.69 -7.63 10.62
N ALA A 13 6.89 -8.82 10.05
CA ALA A 13 7.22 -9.01 8.63
C ALA A 13 6.39 -10.17 8.05
N PRO A 14 5.92 -10.06 6.78
CA PRO A 14 5.18 -11.14 6.16
C PRO A 14 6.10 -12.32 5.78
N PRO A 15 5.53 -13.53 5.58
CA PRO A 15 6.23 -14.64 4.93
C PRO A 15 6.84 -14.22 3.58
N LEU A 16 8.00 -14.76 3.22
CA LEU A 16 8.77 -14.33 2.03
C LEU A 16 7.96 -14.38 0.72
N ASN A 17 7.08 -15.38 0.57
CA ASN A 17 6.21 -15.53 -0.59
C ASN A 17 5.11 -14.46 -0.68
N LEU A 18 4.87 -13.72 0.40
CA LEU A 18 3.93 -12.60 0.46
C LEU A 18 4.64 -11.24 0.49
N CYS A 19 5.97 -11.20 0.57
CA CYS A 19 6.74 -9.95 0.61
C CYS A 19 6.75 -9.19 -0.72
N THR A 20 6.67 -9.89 -1.86
CA THR A 20 6.66 -9.28 -3.20
C THR A 20 5.24 -9.00 -3.68
N ASP A 21 5.10 -8.21 -4.75
CA ASP A 21 3.82 -7.93 -5.38
C ASP A 21 3.05 -9.24 -5.68
N ASN A 22 1.83 -9.33 -5.16
CA ASN A 22 0.99 -10.52 -5.31
C ASN A 22 -0.50 -10.16 -5.33
N ALA A 23 -1.33 -11.06 -5.86
CA ALA A 23 -2.78 -10.84 -5.94
C ALA A 23 -3.47 -10.95 -4.56
N ALA A 24 -2.90 -11.69 -3.61
CA ALA A 24 -3.53 -11.91 -2.31
C ALA A 24 -3.61 -10.60 -1.49
N MET A 25 -2.56 -9.77 -1.50
CA MET A 25 -2.58 -8.47 -0.83
C MET A 25 -3.61 -7.51 -1.46
N ILE A 26 -3.78 -7.54 -2.79
CA ILE A 26 -4.76 -6.73 -3.50
C ILE A 26 -6.19 -7.17 -3.14
N ALA A 27 -6.43 -8.49 -3.11
CA ALA A 27 -7.73 -9.04 -2.73
C ALA A 27 -8.08 -8.70 -1.27
N TRP A 28 -7.11 -8.79 -0.36
CA TRP A 28 -7.30 -8.43 1.05
C TRP A 28 -7.64 -6.94 1.22
N ALA A 29 -6.87 -6.04 0.60
CA ALA A 29 -7.18 -4.61 0.64
C ALA A 29 -8.57 -4.30 0.05
N GLY A 30 -8.96 -4.98 -1.04
CA GLY A 30 -10.30 -4.86 -1.61
C GLY A 30 -11.41 -5.34 -0.68
N LEU A 31 -11.19 -6.46 0.03
CA LEU A 31 -12.15 -6.97 1.02
C LEU A 31 -12.33 -6.01 2.20
N GLU A 32 -11.24 -5.44 2.72
CA GLU A 32 -11.29 -4.45 3.80
C GLU A 32 -12.08 -3.20 3.37
N ARG A 33 -11.80 -2.66 2.16
CA ARG A 33 -12.57 -1.53 1.58
C ARG A 33 -14.04 -1.88 1.38
N PHE A 34 -14.34 -3.07 0.86
CA PHE A 34 -15.71 -3.52 0.66
C PHE A 34 -16.49 -3.65 1.99
N ARG A 35 -15.84 -4.13 3.07
CA ARG A 35 -16.41 -4.19 4.42
C ARG A 35 -16.73 -2.82 4.99
N LEU A 36 -15.97 -1.79 4.61
CA LEU A 36 -16.26 -0.39 4.92
C LEU A 36 -17.36 0.23 4.04
N GLY A 37 -17.91 -0.52 3.08
CA GLY A 37 -18.93 -0.04 2.15
C GLY A 37 -18.37 0.74 0.96
N GLU A 38 -17.05 0.82 0.81
CA GLU A 38 -16.42 1.47 -0.34
C GLU A 38 -16.57 0.61 -1.60
N ARG A 39 -17.12 1.21 -2.65
CA ARG A 39 -17.32 0.57 -3.96
C ARG A 39 -17.12 1.62 -5.04
N ASP A 40 -16.46 1.20 -6.11
CA ASP A 40 -16.27 2.00 -7.32
C ASP A 40 -17.19 1.46 -8.43
N ASP A 41 -17.66 2.34 -9.31
CA ASP A 41 -18.38 1.94 -10.52
C ASP A 41 -17.43 1.32 -11.56
N LEU A 42 -18.00 0.65 -12.58
CA LEU A 42 -17.22 -0.05 -13.62
C LEU A 42 -16.44 0.88 -14.56
N ASP A 43 -16.60 2.20 -14.44
CA ASP A 43 -15.89 3.22 -15.22
C ASP A 43 -14.66 3.81 -14.49
N PHE A 44 -14.29 3.25 -13.33
CA PHE A 44 -13.12 3.69 -12.57
C PHE A 44 -11.83 3.66 -13.42
N LYS A 45 -11.08 4.76 -13.36
CA LYS A 45 -9.84 4.91 -14.14
C LYS A 45 -8.61 4.56 -13.30
N PRO A 46 -7.64 3.83 -13.85
CA PRO A 46 -6.38 3.57 -13.16
C PRO A 46 -5.67 4.90 -12.85
N ARG A 47 -5.01 4.96 -11.69
CA ARG A 47 -4.20 6.10 -11.25
C ARG A 47 -2.71 5.69 -11.24
N PRO A 48 -1.96 5.91 -12.35
CA PRO A 48 -0.53 5.54 -12.41
C PRO A 48 0.33 6.21 -11.34
N ARG A 49 -0.13 7.36 -10.83
CA ARG A 49 0.47 8.11 -9.72
C ARG A 49 -0.59 8.24 -8.65
N TRP A 50 -0.73 7.21 -7.83
CA TRP A 50 -1.64 7.20 -6.71
C TRP A 50 -0.83 7.39 -5.43
N PRO A 51 -0.91 8.57 -4.77
CA PRO A 51 -0.27 8.75 -3.48
C PRO A 51 -0.99 7.88 -2.43
N LEU A 52 -0.21 7.24 -1.55
CA LEU A 52 -0.75 6.48 -0.42
C LEU A 52 -1.44 7.41 0.58
N ASP A 53 -0.80 8.54 0.87
CA ASP A 53 -1.37 9.65 1.64
C ASP A 53 -1.69 10.81 0.68
N PRO A 54 -2.98 11.17 0.49
CA PRO A 54 -3.39 12.27 -0.37
C PRO A 54 -2.77 13.63 0.00
N GLU A 55 -2.44 13.84 1.27
CA GLU A 55 -1.88 15.09 1.79
C GLU A 55 -0.34 15.09 1.81
N ALA A 56 0.30 13.98 1.41
CA ALA A 56 1.74 13.89 1.40
C ALA A 56 2.37 14.87 0.38
N PRO A 57 3.53 15.46 0.71
CA PRO A 57 4.27 16.30 -0.23
C PRO A 57 4.60 15.52 -1.50
N LYS A 58 4.53 16.19 -2.66
CA LYS A 58 4.89 15.56 -3.94
C LYS A 58 6.34 15.08 -3.88
N ARG A 59 6.54 13.80 -4.21
CA ARG A 59 7.88 13.22 -4.35
C ARG A 59 8.67 14.00 -5.42
N PRO A 60 9.91 14.42 -5.16
CA PRO A 60 10.77 14.98 -6.20
C PRO A 60 10.88 14.04 -7.41
N GLY A 61 10.73 14.58 -8.63
CA GLY A 61 10.81 13.78 -9.86
C GLY A 61 9.54 12.99 -10.22
N ALA A 62 8.45 13.11 -9.46
CA ALA A 62 7.21 12.39 -9.76
C ALA A 62 6.64 12.76 -11.15
N GLY A 63 6.73 11.83 -12.10
CA GLY A 63 6.19 11.98 -13.45
C GLY A 63 7.10 12.73 -14.43
N VAL A 64 8.37 12.96 -14.08
CA VAL A 64 9.39 13.40 -15.06
C VAL A 64 9.65 12.21 -15.99
N LYS A 65 9.38 12.41 -17.28
CA LYS A 65 9.75 11.44 -18.32
C LYS A 65 11.26 11.44 -18.47
N ALA A 66 11.86 10.25 -18.56
CA ALA A 66 13.26 10.10 -18.94
C ALA A 66 13.50 10.64 -20.36
#